data_AF-A0A954X1M6-F1
#
_entry.id   AF-A0A954X1M6-F1
#
_cell.length_a   1.000
_cell.length_b   1.000
_cell.length_c   1.000
_cell.angle_alpha   90.00
_cell.angle_beta   90.00
_cell.angle_gamma   90.00
#
_symmetry.space_group_name_H-M   'P 1'
#
loop_
_entity.id
_entity.type
_entity.pdbx_description
1 polymer ?
#
loop_
_entity_poly.entity_id
_entity_poly.type
_entity_poly.pdbx_seq_one_letter_code
_entity_poly.pdbx_strand_id
1 'polypeptide(L)'
;MRCRFIKLGGSLLARADLRQRFRDWLEKQPAADRTIVLVGGGAIVNAVRDLDSCHQLASNESHWLAIRAMAVSAELFTLLFPDFEVIHELPGHDQQGTFVLDAYDCLHALPESKRTALPEGWHVTSDSIAGFLSSMMDADELVLLKSKHNSFSSIQLAADAGFVDSFFPEIAANCRSIRFATL
;
A
#
# COMPACT_ATOMS: atom_id res chain seq x y z
N MET A 1 10.05 16.46 11.46
CA MET A 1 9.58 15.12 11.85
C MET A 1 9.62 14.24 10.63
N ARG A 2 10.24 13.07 10.70
CA ARG A 2 10.35 12.15 9.57
C ARG A 2 9.10 11.27 9.48
N CYS A 3 8.45 11.31 8.32
CA CYS A 3 7.29 10.48 8.00
C CYS A 3 7.69 9.39 6.98
N ARG A 4 7.50 8.13 7.36
CA ARG A 4 7.72 6.97 6.49
C ARG A 4 6.38 6.36 6.10
N PHE A 5 6.15 6.19 4.82
CA PHE A 5 5.03 5.42 4.30
C PHE A 5 5.55 4.07 3.79
N ILE A 6 4.96 2.97 4.25
CA ILE A 6 5.33 1.62 3.89
C ILE A 6 4.13 1.01 3.19
N LYS A 7 4.35 0.51 1.99
CA LYS A 7 3.44 -0.43 1.35
C LYS A 7 3.96 -1.83 1.56
N LEU A 8 3.18 -2.67 2.23
CA LEU A 8 3.47 -4.09 2.37
C LEU A 8 2.82 -4.88 1.23
N GLY A 9 3.61 -5.56 0.41
CA GLY A 9 3.09 -6.42 -0.65
C GLY A 9 2.22 -7.54 -0.09
N GLY A 10 0.99 -7.68 -0.58
CA GLY A 10 0.03 -8.63 -0.02
C GLY A 10 0.45 -10.11 -0.10
N SER A 11 1.36 -10.47 -1.02
CA SER A 11 1.97 -11.82 -1.05
C SER A 11 2.79 -12.13 0.21
N LEU A 12 3.30 -11.10 0.91
CA LEU A 12 4.06 -11.26 2.14
C LEU A 12 3.20 -11.78 3.30
N LEU A 13 1.87 -11.56 3.28
CA LEU A 13 0.94 -12.06 4.29
C LEU A 13 0.94 -13.59 4.40
N ALA A 14 1.29 -14.29 3.31
CA ALA A 14 1.37 -15.75 3.29
C ALA A 14 2.69 -16.29 3.87
N ARG A 15 3.63 -15.43 4.28
CA ARG A 15 4.91 -15.86 4.85
C ARG A 15 4.76 -16.20 6.33
N ALA A 16 5.14 -17.41 6.71
CA ALA A 16 5.16 -17.84 8.12
C ALA A 16 6.07 -16.98 9.00
N ASP A 17 7.15 -16.44 8.42
CA ASP A 17 8.15 -15.61 9.12
C ASP A 17 7.93 -14.09 8.96
N LEU A 18 6.75 -13.67 8.45
CA LEU A 18 6.45 -12.25 8.17
C LEU A 18 6.72 -11.37 9.39
N ARG A 19 6.20 -11.76 10.56
CA ARG A 19 6.30 -10.95 11.78
C ARG A 19 7.74 -10.64 12.15
N GLN A 20 8.59 -11.67 12.19
CA GLN A 20 10.00 -11.51 12.53
C GLN A 20 10.71 -10.65 11.50
N ARG A 21 10.56 -10.98 10.20
CA ARG A 21 11.26 -10.27 9.12
C ARG A 21 10.90 -8.80 9.04
N PHE A 22 9.61 -8.48 9.18
CA PHE A 22 9.16 -7.10 9.15
C PHE A 22 9.72 -6.30 10.32
N ARG A 23 9.74 -6.85 11.55
CA ARG A 23 10.35 -6.18 12.71
C ARG A 23 11.85 -6.02 12.56
N ASP A 24 12.57 -7.06 12.18
CA ASP A 24 14.01 -7.01 11.93
C ASP A 24 14.36 -5.96 10.87
N TRP A 25 13.52 -5.86 9.84
CA TRP A 25 13.69 -4.85 8.82
C TRP A 25 13.41 -3.45 9.38
N LEU A 26 12.30 -3.26 10.11
CA LEU A 26 11.90 -1.97 10.66
C LEU A 26 12.94 -1.41 11.66
N GLU A 27 13.48 -2.27 12.53
CA GLU A 27 14.52 -1.92 13.51
C GLU A 27 15.83 -1.46 12.86
N LYS A 28 16.13 -1.93 11.65
CA LYS A 28 17.31 -1.51 10.88
C LYS A 28 17.11 -0.19 10.14
N GLN A 29 15.89 0.34 10.10
CA GLN A 29 15.63 1.60 9.42
C GLN A 29 15.98 2.77 10.33
N PRO A 30 16.36 3.94 9.77
CA PRO A 30 16.45 5.15 10.56
C PRO A 30 15.13 5.43 11.27
N ALA A 31 15.21 5.94 12.50
CA ALA A 31 14.04 6.34 13.28
C ALA A 31 13.16 7.29 12.46
N ALA A 32 11.85 7.05 12.49
CA ALA A 32 10.83 7.91 11.93
C ALA A 32 9.86 8.28 13.05
N ASP A 33 9.49 9.55 13.15
CA ASP A 33 8.50 10.01 14.13
C ASP A 33 7.12 9.39 13.83
N ARG A 34 6.89 9.08 12.55
CA ARG A 34 5.67 8.45 12.06
C ARG A 34 5.95 7.41 11.01
N THR A 35 5.33 6.24 11.17
CA THR A 35 5.32 5.19 10.16
C THR A 35 3.88 4.80 9.83
N ILE A 36 3.51 4.86 8.56
CA ILE A 36 2.21 4.39 8.05
C ILE A 36 2.42 3.11 7.26
N VAL A 37 1.64 2.08 7.54
CA VAL A 37 1.69 0.80 6.82
C VAL A 37 0.39 0.62 6.06
N LEU A 38 0.47 0.59 4.74
CA LEU A 38 -0.63 0.17 3.87
C LEU A 38 -0.39 -1.26 3.42
N VAL A 39 -1.34 -2.14 3.73
CA VAL A 39 -1.24 -3.57 3.43
C VAL A 39 -1.91 -3.86 2.09
N GLY A 40 -1.16 -4.45 1.16
CA GLY A 40 -1.70 -4.90 -0.12
C GLY A 40 -2.65 -6.10 0.05
N GLY A 41 -3.51 -6.31 -0.94
CA GLY A 41 -4.65 -7.23 -0.80
C GLY A 41 -4.36 -8.73 -0.80
N GLY A 42 -3.21 -9.16 -1.34
CA GLY A 42 -2.78 -10.57 -1.29
C GLY A 42 -3.80 -11.55 -1.89
N ALA A 43 -3.93 -12.72 -1.28
CA ALA A 43 -4.85 -13.76 -1.73
C ALA A 43 -6.33 -13.31 -1.71
N ILE A 44 -6.70 -12.42 -0.79
CA ILE A 44 -8.07 -11.94 -0.63
C ILE A 44 -8.48 -11.10 -1.85
N VAL A 45 -7.64 -10.16 -2.27
CA VAL A 45 -7.89 -9.37 -3.49
C VAL A 45 -7.74 -10.20 -4.75
N ASN A 46 -6.86 -11.19 -4.77
CA ASN A 46 -6.75 -12.09 -5.93
C ASN A 46 -8.07 -12.85 -6.16
N ALA A 47 -8.76 -13.29 -5.11
CA ALA A 47 -10.07 -13.91 -5.26
C ALA A 47 -11.12 -12.96 -5.89
N VAL A 48 -11.10 -11.67 -5.52
CA VAL A 48 -11.95 -10.65 -6.17
C VAL A 48 -11.59 -10.51 -7.65
N ARG A 49 -10.29 -10.48 -7.99
CA ARG A 49 -9.81 -10.38 -9.38
C ARG A 49 -10.21 -11.59 -10.22
N ASP A 50 -10.14 -12.79 -9.65
CA ASP A 50 -10.49 -14.03 -10.34
C ASP A 50 -12.00 -14.07 -10.64
N LEU A 51 -12.84 -13.63 -9.68
CA LEU A 51 -14.29 -13.53 -9.86
C LEU A 51 -14.67 -12.43 -10.87
N ASP A 52 -14.00 -11.27 -10.82
CA ASP A 52 -14.16 -10.21 -11.81
C ASP A 52 -13.82 -10.70 -13.22
N SER A 53 -12.71 -11.43 -13.38
CA SER A 53 -12.31 -12.02 -14.66
C SER A 53 -13.30 -13.08 -15.16
N CYS A 54 -13.87 -13.87 -14.25
CA CYS A 54 -14.82 -14.92 -14.58
C CYS A 54 -16.20 -14.36 -14.99
N HIS A 55 -16.67 -13.33 -14.29
CA HIS A 55 -18.03 -12.81 -14.43
C HIS A 55 -18.11 -11.49 -15.19
N GLN A 56 -16.97 -10.87 -15.54
CA GLN A 56 -16.89 -9.55 -16.16
C GLN A 56 -17.67 -8.50 -15.36
N LEU A 57 -17.38 -8.40 -14.06
CA LEU A 57 -18.06 -7.46 -13.18
C LEU A 57 -17.78 -6.03 -13.63
N ALA A 58 -18.63 -5.08 -13.23
CA ALA A 58 -18.42 -3.67 -13.51
C ALA A 58 -17.07 -3.23 -12.90
N SER A 59 -16.16 -2.71 -13.75
CA SER A 59 -14.75 -2.51 -13.38
C SER A 59 -14.53 -1.53 -12.23
N ASN A 60 -15.44 -0.55 -12.08
CA ASN A 60 -15.43 0.38 -10.96
C ASN A 60 -15.81 -0.31 -9.64
N GLU A 61 -16.90 -1.08 -9.64
CA GLU A 61 -17.38 -1.78 -8.46
C GLU A 61 -16.40 -2.88 -8.01
N SER A 62 -15.85 -3.65 -8.95
CA SER A 62 -14.87 -4.70 -8.64
C SER A 62 -13.56 -4.12 -8.12
N HIS A 63 -13.14 -2.95 -8.61
CA HIS A 63 -11.98 -2.24 -8.07
C HIS A 63 -12.22 -1.78 -6.63
N TRP A 64 -13.37 -1.17 -6.32
CA TRP A 64 -13.70 -0.78 -4.94
C TRP A 64 -13.89 -1.98 -4.00
N LEU A 65 -14.43 -3.10 -4.49
CA LEU A 65 -14.45 -4.37 -3.77
C LEU A 65 -13.04 -4.87 -3.45
N ALA A 66 -12.09 -4.73 -4.38
CA ALA A 66 -10.70 -5.06 -4.13
C ALA A 66 -10.06 -4.14 -3.08
N ILE A 67 -10.33 -2.82 -3.12
CA ILE A 67 -9.86 -1.89 -2.10
C ILE A 67 -10.46 -2.24 -0.73
N ARG A 68 -11.77 -2.55 -0.65
CA ARG A 68 -12.40 -3.02 0.59
C ARG A 68 -11.79 -4.33 1.09
N ALA A 69 -11.45 -5.26 0.20
CA ALA A 69 -10.74 -6.47 0.58
C ALA A 69 -9.32 -6.20 1.14
N MET A 70 -8.70 -5.06 0.81
CA MET A 70 -7.44 -4.65 1.46
C MET A 70 -7.64 -4.27 2.93
N ALA A 71 -8.82 -3.76 3.34
CA ALA A 71 -9.13 -3.52 4.75
C ALA A 71 -9.06 -4.82 5.58
N VAL A 72 -9.60 -5.91 5.05
CA VAL A 72 -9.50 -7.25 5.67
C VAL A 72 -8.03 -7.69 5.79
N SER A 73 -7.22 -7.43 4.78
CA SER A 73 -5.77 -7.70 4.83
C SER A 73 -5.05 -6.84 5.87
N ALA A 74 -5.46 -5.59 6.07
CA ALA A 74 -4.94 -4.70 7.09
C ALA A 74 -5.31 -5.19 8.51
N GLU A 75 -6.56 -5.60 8.74
CA GLU A 75 -6.99 -6.21 10.00
C GLU A 75 -6.20 -7.50 10.29
N LEU A 76 -6.06 -8.40 9.32
CA LEU A 76 -5.27 -9.63 9.47
C LEU A 76 -3.82 -9.30 9.85
N PHE A 77 -3.23 -8.30 9.22
CA PHE A 77 -1.89 -7.84 9.57
C PHE A 77 -1.82 -7.39 11.03
N THR A 78 -2.80 -6.65 11.54
CA THR A 78 -2.79 -6.19 12.95
C THR A 78 -2.90 -7.32 13.97
N LEU A 79 -3.47 -8.48 13.61
CA LEU A 79 -3.42 -9.67 14.45
C LEU A 79 -1.97 -10.18 14.65
N LEU A 80 -1.07 -9.90 13.71
CA LEU A 80 0.37 -10.21 13.81
C LEU A 80 1.16 -9.09 14.49
N PHE A 81 0.64 -7.86 14.48
CA PHE A 81 1.25 -6.64 15.02
C PHE A 81 0.25 -5.88 15.91
N PRO A 82 -0.12 -6.44 17.08
CA PRO A 82 -1.19 -5.87 17.93
C PRO A 82 -0.81 -4.54 18.59
N ASP A 83 0.46 -4.14 18.50
CA ASP A 83 1.00 -2.86 18.93
C ASP A 83 0.85 -1.76 17.87
N PHE A 84 0.35 -2.08 16.67
CA PHE A 84 0.10 -1.10 15.62
C PHE A 84 -1.38 -0.76 15.59
N GLU A 85 -1.68 0.54 15.67
CA GLU A 85 -3.05 1.04 15.65
C GLU A 85 -3.59 1.10 14.21
N VAL A 86 -4.83 0.63 14.00
CA VAL A 86 -5.54 0.82 12.72
C VAL A 86 -6.13 2.22 12.68
N ILE A 87 -5.85 2.94 11.61
CA ILE A 87 -6.40 4.26 11.34
C ILE A 87 -7.17 4.25 10.02
N HIS A 88 -8.21 5.07 9.95
CA HIS A 88 -9.15 5.14 8.82
C HIS A 88 -9.02 6.45 8.05
N GLU A 89 -8.09 7.31 8.45
CA GLU A 89 -7.77 8.59 7.82
C GLU A 89 -6.27 8.87 7.96
N LEU A 90 -5.74 9.78 7.13
CA LEU A 90 -4.33 10.16 7.23
C LEU A 90 -4.11 10.95 8.52
N PRO A 91 -3.13 10.56 9.36
CA PRO A 91 -2.91 11.20 10.65
C PRO A 91 -2.36 12.62 10.47
N GLY A 92 -2.77 13.57 11.33
CA GLY A 92 -2.30 14.95 11.34
C GLY A 92 -0.83 15.08 11.78
N HIS A 93 -0.10 16.15 11.40
CA HIS A 93 1.37 16.29 11.58
C HIS A 93 1.93 16.19 13.01
N ASP A 94 1.08 16.28 14.02
CA ASP A 94 1.41 16.18 15.45
C ASP A 94 1.41 14.74 15.98
N GLN A 95 0.67 13.82 15.34
CA GLN A 95 0.59 12.42 15.77
C GLN A 95 1.90 11.65 15.52
N GLN A 96 2.31 10.81 16.46
CA GLN A 96 3.54 10.03 16.37
C GLN A 96 3.24 8.55 16.61
N GLY A 97 4.05 7.68 16.04
CA GLY A 97 3.90 6.23 16.20
C GLY A 97 3.82 5.48 14.87
N THR A 98 3.42 4.21 14.97
CA THR A 98 3.25 3.32 13.82
C THR A 98 1.79 2.93 13.67
N PHE A 99 1.25 3.16 12.48
CA PHE A 99 -0.16 2.98 12.18
C PHE A 99 -0.33 2.06 10.97
N VAL A 100 -1.41 1.30 10.95
CA VAL A 100 -1.88 0.54 9.79
C VAL A 100 -3.05 1.29 9.18
N LEU A 101 -2.94 1.68 7.92
CA LEU A 101 -3.96 2.47 7.25
C LEU A 101 -4.98 1.55 6.56
N ASP A 102 -6.24 1.69 6.93
CA ASP A 102 -7.35 1.21 6.11
C ASP A 102 -7.47 2.09 4.86
N ALA A 103 -7.08 1.53 3.72
CA ALA A 103 -7.12 2.25 2.45
C ALA A 103 -8.55 2.54 1.98
N TYR A 104 -9.53 1.68 2.30
CA TYR A 104 -10.90 1.83 1.85
C TYR A 104 -11.57 3.04 2.51
N ASP A 105 -11.59 3.07 3.83
CA ASP A 105 -12.19 4.18 4.57
C ASP A 105 -11.41 5.48 4.37
N CYS A 106 -10.08 5.41 4.30
CA CYS A 106 -9.25 6.59 4.05
C CYS A 106 -9.57 7.23 2.69
N LEU A 107 -9.69 6.44 1.62
CA LEU A 107 -10.03 6.98 0.29
C LEU A 107 -11.46 7.50 0.24
N HIS A 108 -12.40 6.85 0.95
CA HIS A 108 -13.79 7.30 1.06
C HIS A 108 -13.95 8.60 1.87
N ALA A 109 -13.06 8.85 2.84
CA ALA A 109 -13.03 10.09 3.61
C ALA A 109 -12.47 11.27 2.81
N LEU A 110 -11.71 11.03 1.73
CA LEU A 110 -11.19 12.11 0.89
C LEU A 110 -12.30 12.85 0.15
N PRO A 111 -12.17 14.18 -0.06
CA PRO A 111 -13.01 14.91 -1.00
C PRO A 111 -12.96 14.28 -2.40
N GLU A 112 -14.10 14.27 -3.10
CA GLU A 112 -14.20 13.70 -4.45
C GLU A 112 -13.13 14.25 -5.40
N SER A 113 -12.88 15.56 -5.36
CA SER A 113 -11.87 16.24 -6.17
C SER A 113 -10.43 15.73 -5.96
N LYS A 114 -10.15 15.13 -4.81
CA LYS A 114 -8.86 14.46 -4.53
C LYS A 114 -8.93 12.99 -4.95
N ARG A 115 -10.03 12.31 -4.66
CA ARG A 115 -10.22 10.89 -4.97
C ARG A 115 -10.13 10.60 -6.47
N THR A 116 -10.67 11.48 -7.31
CA THR A 116 -10.65 11.33 -8.78
C THR A 116 -9.24 11.43 -9.39
N ALA A 117 -8.23 11.86 -8.64
CA ALA A 117 -6.83 11.82 -9.10
C ALA A 117 -6.29 10.38 -9.17
N LEU A 118 -6.97 9.43 -8.52
CA LEU A 118 -6.68 8.01 -8.62
C LEU A 118 -7.76 7.34 -9.49
N PRO A 119 -7.46 6.99 -10.75
CA PRO A 119 -8.45 6.39 -11.63
C PRO A 119 -8.89 5.01 -11.12
N GLU A 120 -10.11 4.61 -11.50
CA GLU A 120 -10.65 3.32 -11.10
C GLU A 120 -10.29 2.22 -12.10
N GLY A 121 -9.85 1.08 -11.60
CA GLY A 121 -9.60 -0.13 -12.39
C GLY A 121 -8.30 -0.84 -12.01
N TRP A 122 -8.10 -2.06 -12.51
CA TRP A 122 -6.98 -2.93 -12.14
C TRP A 122 -5.57 -2.42 -12.52
N HIS A 123 -5.49 -1.38 -13.34
CA HIS A 123 -4.24 -0.67 -13.63
C HIS A 123 -3.75 0.16 -12.43
N VAL A 124 -4.63 0.42 -11.46
CA VAL A 124 -4.35 0.99 -10.15
C VAL A 124 -4.49 -0.10 -9.10
N THR A 125 -3.47 -0.27 -8.25
CA THR A 125 -3.55 -1.19 -7.12
C THR A 125 -2.91 -0.57 -5.88
N SER A 126 -2.71 -1.39 -4.84
CA SER A 126 -2.04 -1.00 -3.60
C SER A 126 -0.70 -0.25 -3.78
N ASP A 127 0.03 -0.43 -4.88
CA ASP A 127 1.28 0.33 -5.10
C ASP A 127 0.97 1.80 -5.44
N SER A 128 0.10 2.05 -6.42
CA SER A 128 -0.39 3.40 -6.75
C SER A 128 -1.17 4.06 -5.61
N ILE A 129 -2.03 3.32 -4.91
CA ILE A 129 -2.76 3.84 -3.75
C ILE A 129 -1.78 4.32 -2.67
N ALA A 130 -0.75 3.53 -2.36
CA ALA A 130 0.25 3.92 -1.37
C ALA A 130 1.06 5.13 -1.82
N GLY A 131 1.45 5.20 -3.10
CA GLY A 131 2.13 6.37 -3.64
C GLY A 131 1.26 7.63 -3.53
N PHE A 132 -0.01 7.54 -3.92
CA PHE A 132 -0.95 8.65 -3.87
C PHE A 132 -1.11 9.17 -2.43
N LEU A 133 -1.44 8.29 -1.48
CA LEU A 133 -1.61 8.67 -0.07
C LEU A 133 -0.30 9.16 0.57
N SER A 134 0.85 8.57 0.22
CA SER A 134 2.14 9.03 0.72
C SER A 134 2.48 10.45 0.26
N SER A 135 2.16 10.80 -0.99
CA SER A 135 2.35 12.15 -1.53
C SER A 135 1.39 13.17 -0.90
N MET A 136 0.14 12.78 -0.60
CA MET A 136 -0.80 13.63 0.13
C MET A 136 -0.33 13.97 1.54
N MET A 137 0.37 13.04 2.20
CA MET A 137 0.98 13.25 3.51
C MET A 137 2.32 14.00 3.44
N ASP A 138 2.84 14.26 2.24
CA ASP A 138 4.18 14.80 2.03
C ASP A 138 5.26 13.94 2.74
N ALA A 139 5.07 12.61 2.70
CA ALA A 139 5.94 11.65 3.38
C ALA A 139 7.36 11.69 2.82
N ASP A 140 8.37 11.62 3.70
CA ASP A 140 9.77 11.71 3.32
C ASP A 140 10.26 10.50 2.52
N GLU A 141 9.64 9.34 2.72
CA GLU A 141 9.89 8.15 1.92
C GLU A 141 8.64 7.29 1.77
N LEU A 142 8.45 6.75 0.56
CA LEU A 142 7.61 5.60 0.28
C LEU A 142 8.51 4.36 0.14
N VAL A 143 8.24 3.34 0.95
CA VAL A 143 8.91 2.04 0.87
C VAL A 143 7.94 0.99 0.34
N LEU A 144 8.27 0.39 -0.81
CA LEU A 144 7.55 -0.75 -1.37
C LEU A 144 8.23 -2.04 -0.90
N LEU A 145 7.68 -2.68 0.13
CA LEU A 145 8.12 -3.98 0.62
C LEU A 145 7.52 -5.10 -0.24
N LYS A 146 8.38 -5.86 -0.90
CA LYS A 146 8.00 -6.89 -1.88
C LYS A 146 8.58 -8.24 -1.46
N SER A 147 7.99 -9.33 -1.95
CA SER A 147 8.51 -10.70 -1.72
C SER A 147 9.64 -11.09 -2.68
N LYS A 148 9.94 -10.23 -3.67
CA LYS A 148 11.00 -10.43 -4.66
C LYS A 148 11.88 -9.19 -4.71
N HIS A 149 13.14 -9.37 -5.06
CA HIS A 149 14.09 -8.28 -5.24
C HIS A 149 13.74 -7.46 -6.48
N ASN A 150 13.87 -6.13 -6.40
CA ASN A 150 13.76 -5.26 -7.56
C ASN A 150 15.05 -5.32 -8.38
N SER A 151 14.98 -5.86 -9.60
CA SER A 151 16.10 -5.91 -10.55
C SER A 151 15.94 -4.93 -11.72
N PHE A 152 14.93 -4.06 -11.69
CA PHE A 152 14.62 -3.13 -12.77
C PHE A 152 15.40 -1.83 -12.62
N SER A 153 15.91 -1.32 -13.74
CA SER A 153 16.68 -0.06 -13.78
C SER A 153 15.81 1.20 -13.73
N SER A 154 14.50 1.07 -13.93
CA SER A 154 13.54 2.18 -13.83
C SER A 154 12.18 1.72 -13.32
N ILE A 155 11.39 2.66 -12.82
CA ILE A 155 10.01 2.41 -12.37
C ILE A 155 9.12 2.01 -13.54
N GLN A 156 9.31 2.59 -14.73
CA GLN A 156 8.56 2.20 -15.92
C GLN A 156 8.79 0.72 -16.28
N LEU A 157 10.05 0.27 -16.30
CA LEU A 157 10.35 -1.14 -16.57
C LEU A 157 9.80 -2.08 -15.50
N ALA A 158 9.75 -1.63 -14.24
CA ALA A 158 9.11 -2.39 -13.17
C ALA A 158 7.60 -2.51 -13.38
N ALA A 159 6.94 -1.45 -13.87
CA ALA A 159 5.52 -1.45 -14.20
C ALA A 159 5.20 -2.33 -15.43
N ASP A 160 5.98 -2.19 -16.51
CA ASP A 160 5.84 -3.00 -17.73
C ASP A 160 6.00 -4.50 -17.44
N ALA A 161 6.83 -4.85 -16.45
CA ALA A 161 7.04 -6.22 -15.98
C ALA A 161 6.03 -6.68 -14.91
N GLY A 162 5.06 -5.85 -14.52
CA GLY A 162 4.05 -6.16 -13.50
C GLY A 162 4.59 -6.27 -12.07
N PHE A 163 5.77 -5.71 -11.79
CA PHE A 163 6.34 -5.67 -10.44
C PHE A 163 5.65 -4.64 -9.54
N VAL A 164 5.17 -3.56 -10.15
CA VAL A 164 4.22 -2.58 -9.62
C VAL A 164 3.08 -2.44 -10.62
N ASP A 165 1.94 -1.87 -10.20
CA ASP A 165 0.85 -1.60 -11.13
C ASP A 165 1.21 -0.53 -12.17
N SER A 166 0.50 -0.55 -13.29
CA SER A 166 0.84 0.26 -14.47
C SER A 166 0.62 1.76 -14.30
N PHE A 167 -0.17 2.17 -13.31
CA PHE A 167 -0.37 3.58 -12.98
C PHE A 167 0.70 4.12 -12.01
N PHE A 168 1.46 3.23 -11.36
CA PHE A 168 2.46 3.63 -10.37
C PHE A 168 3.53 4.60 -10.90
N PRO A 169 4.03 4.51 -12.16
CA PRO A 169 4.96 5.50 -12.71
C PRO A 169 4.43 6.94 -12.67
N GLU A 170 3.12 7.15 -12.87
CA GLU A 170 2.52 8.50 -12.85
C GLU A 170 2.51 9.08 -11.43
N ILE A 171 2.16 8.24 -10.44
CA ILE A 171 2.13 8.61 -9.03
C ILE A 171 3.54 8.78 -8.46
N ALA A 172 4.49 7.97 -8.91
CA ALA A 172 5.86 7.96 -8.43
C ALA A 172 6.55 9.32 -8.57
N ALA A 173 6.20 10.09 -9.60
CA ALA A 173 6.71 11.44 -9.83
C ALA A 173 6.35 12.44 -8.70
N ASN A 174 5.28 12.17 -7.94
CA ASN A 174 4.80 13.01 -6.85
C ASN A 174 5.36 12.58 -5.48
N CYS A 175 6.06 11.45 -5.40
CA CYS A 175 6.65 10.97 -4.16
C CYS A 175 8.02 11.61 -3.93
N ARG A 176 8.30 12.09 -2.70
CA ARG A 176 9.61 12.69 -2.36
C ARG A 176 10.78 11.72 -2.58
N SER A 177 10.59 10.48 -2.16
CA SER A 177 11.58 9.40 -2.30
C SER A 177 10.85 8.07 -2.37
N ILE A 178 11.35 7.17 -3.22
CA ILE A 178 10.81 5.82 -3.38
C ILE A 178 11.94 4.83 -3.18
N ARG A 179 11.68 3.82 -2.37
CA ARG A 179 12.62 2.72 -2.13
C ARG A 179 11.92 1.38 -2.23
N PHE A 180 12.52 0.47 -2.98
CA PHE A 180 12.12 -0.92 -3.00
C PHE A 180 12.94 -1.71 -1.98
N ALA A 181 12.28 -2.58 -1.21
CA ALA A 181 12.95 -3.47 -0.29
C ALA A 181 12.27 -4.85 -0.30
N THR A 182 13.00 -5.88 0.13
CA THR A 182 12.55 -7.27 0.08
C THR A 182 12.54 -7.89 1.47
N LEU A 183 11.50 -8.67 1.77
CA LEU A 183 11.38 -9.49 2.98
C LEU A 183 11.42 -10.99 2.67
#